data_AF-A0A7C7GKS0-F1
#
_entry.id   AF-A0A7C7GKS0-F1
#
_cell.length_a   1.000
_cell.length_b   1.000
_cell.length_c   1.000
_cell.angle_alpha   90.00
_cell.angle_beta   90.00
_cell.angle_gamma   90.00
#
_symmetry.space_group_name_H-M   'P 1'
#
loop_
_entity.id
_entity.type
_entity.pdbx_description
1 polymer ?
#
loop_
_entity_poly.entity_id
_entity_poly.type
_entity_poly.pdbx_seq_one_letter_code
_entity_poly.pdbx_strand_id
1 'polypeptide(L)'
;MKSLKQLIKNYTHRNPKENSAYEMLNLLKTDGCFLKDNYDGHFTGSAWIVSTDKDKILMTYHKKLGMWLQLGGHADGENDLL
;
A
#
# COMPACT_ATOMS: atom_id res chain seq x y z
N MET A 1 16.90 3.40 -7.65
CA MET A 1 15.88 3.32 -6.58
C MET A 1 15.81 1.88 -6.04
N LYS A 2 15.35 1.67 -4.80
CA LYS A 2 15.16 0.31 -4.25
C LYS A 2 13.87 -0.26 -4.85
N SER A 3 13.86 -1.53 -5.27
CA SER A 3 12.63 -2.18 -5.74
C SER A 3 11.63 -2.40 -4.61
N LEU A 4 10.34 -2.50 -4.94
CA LEU A 4 9.28 -2.80 -3.98
C LEU A 4 9.58 -4.05 -3.13
N LYS A 5 10.07 -5.12 -3.77
CA LYS A 5 10.51 -6.34 -3.07
C LYS A 5 11.57 -6.06 -2.00
N GLN A 6 12.55 -5.20 -2.30
CA GLN A 6 13.59 -4.85 -1.34
C GLN A 6 13.04 -3.99 -0.20
N LEU A 7 12.10 -3.10 -0.49
CA LEU A 7 11.45 -2.26 0.51
C LEU A 7 10.63 -3.08 1.50
N ILE A 8 9.80 -4.01 1.00
CA ILE A 8 9.00 -4.91 1.85
C ILE A 8 9.93 -5.82 2.67
N LYS A 9 11.00 -6.37 2.08
CA LYS A 9 12.00 -7.12 2.85
C LYS A 9 12.61 -6.29 3.97
N ASN A 10 13.02 -5.05 3.71
CA ASN A 10 13.57 -4.19 4.76
C ASN A 10 12.53 -3.87 5.84
N TYR A 11 11.25 -3.79 5.47
CA TYR A 11 10.14 -3.60 6.40
C TYR A 11 9.94 -4.83 7.30
N THR A 12 9.93 -6.05 6.75
CA THR A 12 9.78 -7.28 7.56
C THR A 12 10.89 -7.45 8.59
N HIS A 13 12.14 -7.09 8.24
CA HIS A 13 13.25 -7.12 9.20
C HIS A 13 13.06 -6.15 10.37
N ARG A 14 12.45 -4.98 10.12
CA ARG A 14 12.17 -3.98 11.16
C ARG A 14 10.92 -4.30 11.97
N ASN A 15 9.95 -4.97 11.35
CA ASN A 15 8.64 -5.29 11.93
C ASN A 15 8.35 -6.80 11.86
N PRO A 16 9.14 -7.66 12.54
CA PRO A 16 9.07 -9.10 12.36
C PRO A 16 7.76 -9.76 12.85
N LYS A 17 6.94 -9.03 13.63
CA LYS A 17 5.65 -9.51 14.14
C LYS A 17 4.49 -9.24 13.18
N GLU A 18 4.72 -8.48 12.11
CA GLU A 18 3.68 -8.11 11.16
C GLU A 18 3.63 -9.12 10.00
N ASN A 19 2.71 -10.07 10.09
CA ASN A 19 2.58 -11.16 9.12
C ASN A 19 2.19 -10.67 7.72
N SER A 20 1.42 -9.58 7.61
CA SER A 20 0.96 -9.02 6.33
C SER A 20 2.12 -8.68 5.38
N ALA A 21 3.24 -8.17 5.90
CA ALA A 21 4.40 -7.87 5.06
C ALA A 21 5.05 -9.12 4.45
N TYR A 22 4.98 -10.27 5.14
CA TYR A 22 5.42 -11.55 4.58
C TYR A 22 4.44 -12.09 3.54
N GLU A 23 3.13 -11.91 3.75
CA GLU A 23 2.09 -12.24 2.77
C GLU A 23 2.26 -11.42 1.49
N MET A 24 2.55 -10.12 1.60
CA MET A 24 2.88 -9.26 0.46
C MET A 24 4.10 -9.77 -0.33
N LEU A 25 5.13 -10.30 0.34
CA LEU A 25 6.28 -10.91 -0.35
C LEU A 25 5.91 -12.19 -1.12
N ASN A 26 4.90 -12.92 -0.66
CA ASN A 26 4.37 -14.08 -1.37
C ASN A 26 3.49 -13.65 -2.55
N LEU A 27 2.64 -12.62 -2.37
CA LEU A 27 1.83 -12.06 -3.44
C LEU A 27 2.70 -11.50 -4.59
N LEU A 28 3.84 -10.89 -4.30
CA LEU A 28 4.80 -10.44 -5.33
C LEU A 28 5.33 -11.55 -6.25
N LYS A 29 5.12 -12.83 -5.92
CA LYS A 29 5.52 -13.97 -6.74
C LYS A 29 4.42 -14.45 -7.68
N THR A 30 3.18 -13.96 -7.53
CA THR A 30 2.05 -14.36 -8.35
C THR A 30 1.91 -13.44 -9.56
N ASP A 31 1.40 -14.00 -10.65
CA ASP A 31 1.07 -13.21 -11.84
C ASP A 31 -0.08 -12.26 -11.56
N GLY A 32 -0.10 -11.11 -12.25
CA GLY A 32 -1.18 -10.14 -12.14
C GLY A 32 -1.31 -9.47 -10.77
N CYS A 33 -0.33 -9.59 -9.85
CA CYS A 33 -0.40 -9.00 -8.51
C CYS A 33 -0.50 -7.46 -8.47
N PHE A 34 -0.38 -6.77 -9.61
CA PHE A 34 -0.59 -5.32 -9.73
C PHE A 34 -1.89 -4.95 -10.47
N LEU A 35 -2.67 -5.95 -10.91
CA LEU A 35 -3.91 -5.74 -11.65
C LEU A 35 -5.10 -5.90 -10.70
N LYS A 36 -6.02 -4.93 -10.67
CA LYS A 36 -7.24 -5.02 -9.84
C LYS A 36 -8.12 -6.23 -10.14
N ASP A 37 -8.01 -6.80 -11.35
CA ASP A 37 -8.77 -7.97 -11.77
C ASP A 37 -8.17 -9.28 -11.20
N ASN A 38 -7.03 -9.21 -10.50
CA ASN A 38 -6.55 -10.33 -9.68
C ASN A 38 -7.33 -10.37 -8.36
N TYR A 39 -8.31 -11.27 -8.30
CA TYR A 39 -9.18 -11.47 -7.14
C TYR A 39 -8.54 -12.28 -6.01
N ASP A 40 -7.42 -12.97 -6.26
CA ASP A 40 -6.64 -13.63 -5.19
C ASP A 40 -5.82 -12.62 -4.38
N GLY A 41 -5.61 -11.42 -4.93
CA GLY A 41 -4.99 -10.28 -4.26
C GLY A 41 -4.21 -9.39 -5.22
N HIS A 42 -4.14 -8.10 -4.92
CA HIS A 42 -3.35 -7.16 -5.70
C HIS A 42 -2.82 -6.00 -4.85
N PHE A 43 -1.76 -5.35 -5.34
CA PHE A 43 -1.17 -4.19 -4.69
C PHE A 43 -2.04 -2.94 -4.87
N THR A 44 -2.08 -2.16 -3.81
CA THR A 44 -2.69 -0.83 -3.75
C THR A 44 -1.68 0.17 -3.19
N GLY A 45 -1.85 1.43 -3.55
CA GLY A 45 -1.11 2.56 -2.97
C GLY A 45 -2.00 3.37 -2.04
N SER A 46 -1.44 3.92 -0.98
CA SER A 46 -2.12 4.88 -0.11
C SER A 46 -1.17 6.02 0.25
N ALA A 47 -1.72 7.21 0.48
CA ALA A 47 -0.94 8.41 0.73
C ALA A 47 -1.33 9.06 2.06
N TRP A 48 -0.31 9.32 2.88
CA TRP A 48 -0.37 10.27 3.98
C TRP A 48 0.04 11.65 3.46
N ILE A 49 -0.94 12.49 3.15
CA ILE A 49 -0.70 13.88 2.77
C ILE A 49 -0.67 14.69 4.06
N VAL A 50 0.49 15.24 4.40
CA VAL A 50 0.74 16.00 5.62
C VAL A 50 0.87 17.50 5.31
N SER A 51 0.44 18.35 6.23
CA SER A 51 0.75 19.79 6.17
C SER A 51 2.26 20.02 6.29
N THR A 52 2.74 21.18 5.82
CA THR A 52 4.18 21.53 5.84
C THR A 52 4.80 21.48 7.24
N ASP A 53 4.04 21.89 8.25
CA ASP A 53 4.40 21.85 9.67
C ASP A 53 4.19 20.47 10.33
N LYS A 54 3.62 19.49 9.59
CA LYS A 54 3.31 18.12 10.01
C LYS A 54 2.31 18.03 11.17
N ASP A 55 1.49 19.05 11.37
CA ASP A 55 0.48 19.11 12.43
C ASP A 55 -0.90 18.55 12.01
N LYS A 56 -1.13 18.43 10.69
CA LYS A 56 -2.38 17.97 10.09
C LYS A 56 -2.13 16.94 9.01
N ILE A 57 -3.12 16.08 8.83
CA ILE A 57 -3.23 15.12 7.74
C ILE A 57 -4.48 15.43 6.91
N LEU A 58 -4.37 15.37 5.59
CA LEU A 58 -5.52 15.43 4.71
C LEU A 58 -6.15 14.03 4.62
N MET A 59 -7.45 13.97 4.85
CA MET A 59 -8.26 12.75 4.75
C MET A 59 -9.50 13.02 3.91
N THR A 60 -10.07 11.96 3.34
CA THR A 60 -11.36 12.02 2.64
C THR A 60 -12.49 11.60 3.58
N TYR A 61 -13.51 12.44 3.74
CA TYR A 61 -14.74 12.04 4.42
C TYR A 61 -15.62 11.21 3.48
N HIS A 62 -15.69 9.91 3.71
CA HIS A 62 -16.44 9.00 2.88
C HIS A 62 -17.94 9.01 3.25
N LYS A 63 -18.74 9.79 2.50
CA LYS A 63 -20.15 10.06 2.80
C LYS A 63 -21.01 8.83 3.09
N LYS A 64 -20.79 7.72 2.37
CA LYS A 64 -21.56 6.48 2.56
C LYS A 64 -21.15 5.69 3.81
N LEU A 65 -19.88 5.81 4.22
CA LEU A 65 -19.36 5.08 5.38
C LEU A 65 -19.41 5.94 6.66
N GLY A 66 -19.52 7.26 6.52
CA GLY A 66 -19.48 8.19 7.65
C GLY A 66 -18.10 8.25 8.32
N MET A 67 -17.03 7.89 7.62
CA MET A 67 -15.67 7.77 8.16
C MET A 67 -14.70 8.70 7.42
N TRP A 68 -13.66 9.15 8.14
CA TRP A 68 -12.48 9.76 7.54
C TRP A 68 -11.48 8.67 7.16
N LEU A 69 -11.06 8.63 5.90
CA LEU A 69 -10.14 7.63 5.35
C LEU A 69 -8.96 8.30 4.64
N GLN A 70 -7.83 7.60 4.61
CA GLN A 70 -6.67 8.01 3.83
C GLN A 70 -6.97 7.99 2.32
N LEU A 71 -6.24 8.77 1.54
CA LEU A 71 -6.29 8.69 0.08
C LEU A 71 -5.54 7.45 -0.40
N GLY A 72 -5.95 6.87 -1.52
CA GLY A 72 -5.31 5.69 -2.10
C GLY A 72 -6.06 5.14 -3.30
N GLY A 73 -5.55 4.05 -3.87
CA GLY A 73 -6.11 3.40 -5.04
C GLY A 73 -5.37 2.13 -5.47
N HIS A 74 -5.88 1.48 -6.51
CA HIS A 74 -5.29 0.30 -7.13
C HIS A 74 -4.01 0.65 -7.87
N ALA A 75 -3.06 -0.29 -7.95
CA ALA A 75 -1.86 -0.13 -8.75
C ALA A 75 -2.16 -0.15 -10.27
N ASP A 76 -3.17 -0.91 -10.70
CA ASP A 76 -3.64 -1.00 -12.10
C ASP A 76 -2.51 -1.18 -13.13
N GLY A 77 -1.54 -2.02 -12.81
CA GLY A 77 -0.38 -2.36 -13.66
C GLY A 77 0.87 -1.51 -13.40
N GLU A 78 0.80 -0.49 -12.54
CA GLU A 78 1.97 0.24 -12.08
C GLU A 78 2.75 -0.59 -11.06
N ASN A 79 4.06 -0.74 -11.29
CA ASN A 79 4.95 -1.55 -10.46
C ASN A 79 5.82 -0.68 -9.54
N ASP A 80 5.91 0.62 -9.80
CA ASP A 80 6.53 1.60 -8.92
C ASP A 80 5.48 2.29 -8.04
N LEU A 81 5.47 1.92 -6.76
CA LEU A 81 4.47 2.39 -5.79
C LEU A 81 5.00 3.49 -4.87
N LEU A 82 6.10 4.18 -5.25
CA LEU A 82 6.76 5.21 -4.44
C LEU A 82 6.99 6.54 -5.18
#